data_AF-A0A923EI37-F1
#
_entry.id   AF-A0A923EI37-F1
#
_cell.length_a   1.000
_cell.length_b   1.000
_cell.length_c   1.000
_cell.angle_alpha   90.00
_cell.angle_beta   90.00
_cell.angle_gamma   90.00
#
_symmetry.space_group_name_H-M   'P 1'
#
loop_
_entity.id
_entity.type
_entity.pdbx_description
1 polymer ?
#
loop_
_entity_poly.entity_id
_entity_poly.type
_entity_poly.pdbx_seq_one_letter_code
_entity_poly.pdbx_strand_id
1 'polypeptide(L)'
;MKSKAAKGLGNWIEEKTIAKLPIYRFVKDLVSGLVGAEKAASFKPALFDAGNGQREIVYVVEDLGNEGLTVLFPHAPTGFAGPVKIVPKARIAPLDASLGDMSLVLSHMGLGAGRLLKR
;
A
#
# COMPACT_ATOMS: atom_id res chain seq x y z
N MET A 1 -11.97 27.75 32.76
CA MET A 1 -10.88 28.38 31.98
C MET A 1 -10.02 27.27 31.38
N LYS A 2 -10.18 26.94 30.10
CA LYS A 2 -9.45 25.84 29.44
C LYS A 2 -8.08 26.39 28.99
N SER A 3 -7.01 25.87 29.60
CA SER A 3 -5.65 26.41 29.51
C SER A 3 -5.07 26.33 28.10
N LYS A 4 -4.62 27.47 27.56
CA LYS A 4 -3.89 27.57 26.28
C LYS A 4 -2.57 26.78 26.29
N ALA A 5 -2.00 26.51 27.48
CA ALA A 5 -0.77 25.72 27.61
C ALA A 5 -0.98 24.23 27.27
N ALA A 6 -2.18 23.69 27.49
CA ALA A 6 -2.50 22.29 27.17
C ALA A 6 -2.57 22.04 25.65
N LYS A 7 -2.98 23.04 24.86
CA LYS A 7 -2.97 22.95 23.38
C LYS A 7 -1.55 23.00 22.80
N GLY A 8 -0.65 23.80 23.39
CA GLY A 8 0.74 23.89 22.95
C GLY A 8 1.53 22.59 23.19
N LEU A 9 1.29 21.94 24.33
CA LEU A 9 1.94 20.67 24.66
C LEU A 9 1.39 19.50 23.82
N GLY A 10 0.09 19.51 23.52
CA GLY A 10 -0.55 18.52 22.64
C GLY A 10 0.00 18.57 21.21
N ASN A 11 0.07 19.76 20.62
CA ASN A 11 0.62 19.93 19.26
C ASN A 11 2.10 19.54 19.17
N TRP A 12 2.89 19.81 20.22
CA TRP A 12 4.31 19.43 20.24
C TRP A 12 4.52 17.91 20.35
N ILE A 13 3.68 17.20 21.11
CA ILE A 13 3.72 15.72 21.20
C ILE A 13 3.24 15.09 19.88
N GLU A 14 2.23 15.67 19.23
CA GLU A 14 1.74 15.27 17.91
C GLU A 14 2.82 15.45 16.82
N GLU A 15 3.53 16.59 16.82
CA GLU A 15 4.64 16.87 15.92
C GLU A 15 5.87 15.96 16.13
N LYS A 16 6.19 15.59 17.38
CA LYS A 16 7.43 14.84 17.68
C LYS A 16 7.27 13.33 17.83
N THR A 17 6.06 12.83 18.08
CA THR A 17 5.86 11.43 18.53
C THR A 17 5.01 10.61 17.58
N ILE A 18 3.97 11.19 16.96
CA ILE A 18 3.14 10.48 15.96
C ILE A 18 3.84 10.45 14.59
N ALA A 19 4.74 11.41 14.33
CA ALA A 19 5.56 11.51 13.13
C ALA A 19 6.84 10.63 13.13
N LYS A 20 7.11 9.82 14.16
CA LYS A 20 8.13 8.73 14.10
C LYS A 20 7.58 7.51 13.34
N LEU A 21 7.06 7.84 12.18
CA LEU A 21 6.43 7.06 11.14
C LEU A 21 7.29 5.85 10.72
N PRO A 22 6.87 4.60 11.04
CA PRO A 22 7.17 3.45 10.18
C PRO A 22 6.87 3.75 8.70
N ILE A 23 5.90 4.62 8.43
CA ILE A 23 5.60 5.16 7.09
C ILE A 23 6.75 6.00 6.50
N TYR A 24 7.51 6.79 7.25
CA TYR A 24 8.62 7.59 6.70
C TYR A 24 9.78 6.69 6.30
N ARG A 25 10.03 5.63 7.09
CA ARG A 25 11.01 4.61 6.75
C ARG A 25 10.58 3.84 5.50
N PHE A 26 9.30 3.45 5.42
CA PHE A 26 8.73 2.82 4.23
C PHE A 26 8.75 3.71 2.98
N VAL A 27 8.41 4.99 3.11
CA VAL A 27 8.52 5.99 2.02
C VAL A 27 9.98 6.15 1.60
N LYS A 28 10.92 6.21 2.55
CA LYS A 28 12.36 6.25 2.24
C LYS A 28 12.82 4.98 1.54
N ASP A 29 12.32 3.82 1.92
CA ASP A 29 12.65 2.53 1.29
C ASP A 29 12.06 2.45 -0.13
N LEU A 30 10.85 2.95 -0.35
CA LEU A 30 10.24 3.10 -1.68
C LEU A 30 11.03 4.07 -2.59
N VAL A 31 11.41 5.24 -2.06
CA VAL A 31 12.18 6.25 -2.79
C VAL A 31 13.59 5.75 -3.10
N SER A 32 14.23 5.08 -2.14
CA SER A 32 15.55 4.46 -2.34
C SER A 32 15.49 3.31 -3.35
N GLY A 33 14.39 2.54 -3.35
CA GLY A 33 14.14 1.50 -4.34
C GLY A 33 13.86 2.02 -5.74
N LEU A 34 13.37 3.25 -5.88
CA LEU A 34 13.17 3.92 -7.17
C LEU A 34 14.48 4.42 -7.79
N VAL A 35 15.44 4.83 -6.95
CA VAL A 35 16.77 5.33 -7.37
C VAL A 35 17.74 4.18 -7.67
N GLY A 36 17.48 2.98 -7.14
CA GLY A 36 18.23 1.75 -7.40
C GLY A 36 17.37 0.66 -8.04
N ALA A 37 17.02 0.82 -9.32
CA ALA A 37 16.78 -0.33 -10.19
C ALA A 37 18.03 -1.23 -10.02
N GLU A 38 17.98 -2.41 -9.39
CA GLU A 38 17.36 -3.63 -9.93
C GLU A 38 16.87 -4.61 -8.83
N LYS A 39 16.83 -4.27 -7.53
CA LYS A 39 16.55 -5.25 -6.46
C LYS A 39 15.75 -4.75 -5.24
N ALA A 40 15.06 -3.62 -5.34
CA ALA A 40 14.17 -3.17 -4.27
C ALA A 40 12.72 -3.55 -4.58
N ALA A 41 12.01 -4.09 -3.58
CA ALA A 41 10.60 -4.43 -3.64
C ALA A 41 9.77 -3.25 -4.16
N SER A 42 9.43 -3.30 -5.45
CA SER A 42 8.59 -2.31 -6.10
C SER A 42 7.16 -2.77 -5.93
N PHE A 43 6.44 -2.19 -4.97
CA PHE A 43 5.03 -2.47 -4.73
C PHE A 43 4.23 -2.10 -5.98
N LYS A 44 3.90 -3.09 -6.81
CA LYS A 44 3.17 -2.89 -8.06
C LYS A 44 1.68 -3.19 -7.84
N PRO A 45 0.78 -2.22 -8.02
CA PRO A 45 -0.66 -2.45 -7.94
C PRO A 45 -1.13 -3.53 -8.91
N ALA A 46 -1.97 -4.43 -8.43
CA ALA A 46 -2.56 -5.48 -9.25
C ALA A 46 -3.93 -5.91 -8.69
N LEU A 47 -4.63 -6.74 -9.46
CA LEU A 47 -5.81 -7.48 -9.03
C LEU A 47 -5.46 -8.96 -8.90
N PHE A 48 -5.85 -9.55 -7.79
CA PHE A 48 -5.87 -11.00 -7.60
C PHE A 48 -7.24 -11.57 -7.95
N ASP A 49 -7.29 -12.60 -8.79
CA ASP A 49 -8.50 -13.36 -9.07
C ASP A 49 -8.64 -14.53 -8.08
N ALA A 50 -9.69 -14.47 -7.24
CA ALA A 50 -9.98 -15.51 -6.26
C ALA A 50 -10.57 -16.79 -6.89
N GLY A 51 -10.95 -16.76 -8.17
CA GLY A 51 -11.51 -17.90 -8.91
C GLY A 51 -13.00 -18.14 -8.67
N ASN A 52 -13.67 -17.26 -7.93
CA ASN A 52 -15.10 -17.29 -7.62
C ASN A 52 -15.84 -16.06 -8.19
N GLY A 53 -15.22 -15.36 -9.15
CA GLY A 53 -15.71 -14.10 -9.70
C GLY A 53 -15.37 -12.85 -8.86
N GLN A 54 -14.78 -13.03 -7.68
CA GLN A 54 -14.26 -11.93 -6.86
C GLN A 54 -12.84 -11.56 -7.29
N ARG A 55 -12.56 -10.26 -7.27
CA ARG A 55 -11.22 -9.71 -7.52
C ARG A 55 -10.80 -8.85 -6.33
N GLU A 56 -9.58 -9.05 -5.87
CA GLU A 56 -9.01 -8.36 -4.73
C GLU A 56 -7.92 -7.40 -5.17
N ILE A 57 -7.91 -6.20 -4.60
CA ILE A 57 -6.85 -5.21 -4.84
C ILE A 57 -5.62 -5.63 -4.05
N VAL A 58 -4.46 -5.72 -4.70
CA VAL A 58 -3.22 -6.21 -4.09
C VAL A 58 -1.99 -5.43 -4.56
N TYR A 59 -0.86 -5.62 -3.86
CA TYR A 59 0.45 -5.20 -4.34
C TYR A 59 1.34 -6.40 -4.58
N VAL A 60 1.90 -6.50 -5.78
CA VAL A 60 3.01 -7.43 -6.06
C VAL A 60 4.27 -6.85 -5.42
N VAL A 61 4.89 -7.64 -4.54
CA VAL A 61 6.09 -7.26 -3.77
C VAL A 61 7.35 -7.79 -4.45
N GLU A 62 7.30 -9.05 -4.89
CA GLU A 62 8.44 -9.78 -5.45
C GLU A 62 7.97 -10.83 -6.46
N ASP A 63 8.76 -11.05 -7.50
CA ASP A 63 8.58 -12.15 -8.45
C ASP A 63 9.56 -13.29 -8.10
N LEU A 64 9.01 -14.46 -7.75
CA LEU A 64 9.77 -15.66 -7.36
C LEU A 64 10.02 -16.61 -8.55
N GLY A 65 9.90 -16.13 -9.78
CA GLY A 65 10.09 -16.92 -11.00
C GLY A 65 8.98 -17.95 -11.17
N ASN A 66 9.32 -19.25 -11.12
CA ASN A 66 8.38 -20.34 -11.33
C ASN A 66 7.52 -20.64 -10.09
N GLU A 67 7.93 -20.16 -8.91
CA GLU A 67 7.20 -20.41 -7.66
C GLU A 67 5.97 -19.51 -7.49
N GLY A 68 5.92 -18.38 -8.21
CA GLY A 68 4.79 -17.46 -8.22
C GLY A 68 5.20 -16.03 -7.89
N LEU A 69 4.26 -15.28 -7.31
CA LEU A 69 4.45 -13.89 -6.89
C LEU A 69 4.19 -13.76 -5.39
N THR A 70 5.06 -13.04 -4.69
CA THR A 70 4.80 -12.57 -3.33
C THR A 70 3.90 -11.35 -3.40
N VAL A 71 2.74 -11.44 -2.78
CA VAL A 71 1.66 -10.44 -2.90
C VAL A 71 1.16 -10.03 -1.53
N LEU A 72 1.09 -8.71 -1.30
CA LEU A 72 0.45 -8.10 -0.12
C LEU A 72 -1.03 -7.84 -0.41
N PHE A 73 -1.88 -8.33 0.50
CA PHE A 73 -3.32 -8.09 0.50
C PHE A 73 -3.63 -6.98 1.52
N PRO A 74 -3.79 -5.73 1.08
CA PRO A 74 -3.99 -4.62 1.98
C PRO A 74 -5.36 -4.66 2.67
N HIS A 75 -5.41 -4.16 3.90
CA HIS A 75 -6.63 -3.85 4.61
C HIS A 75 -7.00 -2.37 4.41
N ALA A 76 -8.26 -2.07 4.16
CA ALA A 76 -8.74 -0.69 4.24
C ALA A 76 -9.01 -0.31 5.71
N PRO A 77 -8.68 0.93 6.15
CA PRO A 77 -8.05 2.01 5.38
C PRO A 77 -6.50 1.94 5.33
N THR A 78 -5.88 1.02 6.05
CA THR A 78 -4.41 0.91 6.19
C THR A 78 -3.75 0.20 5.01
N GLY A 79 -3.48 0.95 3.93
CA GLY A 79 -3.09 0.37 2.64
C GLY A 79 -1.78 -0.43 2.56
N PHE A 80 -0.94 -0.48 3.60
CA PHE A 80 0.27 -1.32 3.64
C PHE A 80 0.26 -2.36 4.77
N ALA A 81 -0.89 -2.57 5.41
CA ALA A 81 -1.06 -3.62 6.42
C ALA A 81 -1.95 -4.72 5.86
N GLY A 82 -1.54 -5.97 6.05
CA GLY A 82 -2.35 -7.14 5.74
C GLY A 82 -1.51 -8.37 5.43
N PRO A 83 -2.15 -9.51 5.09
CA PRO A 83 -1.43 -10.75 4.88
C PRO A 83 -0.60 -10.68 3.60
N VAL A 84 0.60 -11.26 3.68
CA VAL A 84 1.43 -11.55 2.52
C VAL A 84 1.21 -13.01 2.13
N LYS A 85 0.98 -13.27 0.85
CA LYS A 85 0.75 -14.62 0.31
C LYS A 85 1.58 -14.83 -0.94
N ILE A 86 1.96 -16.07 -1.19
CA ILE A 86 2.52 -16.49 -2.49
C ILE A 86 1.36 -16.98 -3.34
N VAL A 87 1.22 -16.43 -4.54
CA VAL A 87 0.12 -16.76 -5.45
C VAL A 87 0.63 -17.07 -6.86
N PRO A 88 -0.09 -17.90 -7.64
CA PRO A 88 0.27 -18.16 -9.03
C PRO A 88 0.21 -16.88 -9.88
N LYS A 89 1.22 -16.68 -10.74
CA LYS A 89 1.26 -15.54 -11.70
C LYS A 89 -0.01 -15.41 -12.52
N ALA A 90 -0.60 -16.54 -12.92
CA ALA A 90 -1.81 -16.57 -13.75
C ALA A 90 -3.05 -15.96 -13.06
N ARG A 91 -3.04 -15.80 -11.73
CA ARG A 91 -4.13 -15.19 -10.96
C ARG A 91 -3.94 -13.69 -10.72
N ILE A 92 -2.88 -13.10 -11.25
CA ILE A 92 -2.55 -11.69 -11.03
C ILE A 92 -2.70 -10.92 -12.33
N ALA A 93 -3.54 -9.89 -12.31
CA ALA A 93 -3.70 -8.94 -13.39
C ALA A 93 -3.09 -7.60 -12.97
N PRO A 94 -1.96 -7.17 -13.56
CA PRO A 94 -1.35 -5.88 -13.25
C PRO A 94 -2.33 -4.72 -13.50
N LEU A 95 -2.32 -3.74 -12.60
CA LEU A 95 -3.07 -2.50 -12.77
C LEU A 95 -2.15 -1.40 -13.27
N ASP A 96 -2.62 -0.63 -14.24
CA ASP A 96 -1.98 0.62 -14.64
C ASP A 96 -2.43 1.74 -13.70
N ALA A 97 -1.99 1.65 -12.44
CA ALA A 97 -2.34 2.58 -11.38
C ALA A 97 -1.10 2.92 -10.57
N SER A 98 -1.03 4.16 -10.09
CA SER A 98 0.02 4.55 -9.16
C SER A 98 -0.27 4.01 -7.76
N LEU A 99 0.78 3.93 -6.94
CA LEU A 99 0.64 3.65 -5.51
C LEU A 99 -0.23 4.69 -4.79
N GLY A 100 -0.23 5.94 -5.27
CA GLY A 100 -1.07 7.02 -4.77
C GLY A 100 -2.56 6.80 -5.05
N ASP A 101 -2.90 6.36 -6.27
CA ASP A 101 -4.30 6.04 -6.63
C ASP A 101 -4.85 4.92 -5.76
N MET A 102 -4.04 3.89 -5.54
CA MET A 102 -4.38 2.77 -4.67
C MET A 102 -4.56 3.19 -3.22
N SER A 103 -3.64 3.99 -2.69
CA SER A 103 -3.71 4.53 -1.33
C SER A 103 -4.98 5.37 -1.12
N LEU A 104 -5.36 6.18 -2.11
CA LEU A 104 -6.57 6.99 -2.07
C LEU A 104 -7.84 6.13 -2.04
N VAL A 105 -7.89 5.09 -2.89
CA VAL A 105 -9.02 4.15 -2.92
C VAL A 105 -9.14 3.40 -1.59
N LEU A 106 -8.02 2.91 -1.04
CA LEU A 106 -8.01 2.19 0.23
C LEU A 106 -8.40 3.10 1.41
N SER A 107 -7.89 4.34 1.45
CA SER A 107 -8.23 5.33 2.48
C SER A 107 -9.73 5.67 2.49
N HIS A 108 -10.36 5.64 1.32
CA HIS A 108 -11.81 5.83 1.16
C HIS A 108 -12.61 4.51 1.13
N MET A 109 -12.07 3.44 1.71
CA MET A 109 -12.76 2.14 1.85
C MET A 109 -13.27 1.57 0.52
N GLY A 110 -12.52 1.76 -0.56
CA GLY A 110 -12.84 1.25 -1.90
C GLY A 110 -13.61 2.22 -2.79
N LEU A 111 -14.04 3.38 -2.28
CA LEU A 111 -14.67 4.40 -3.12
C LEU A 111 -13.68 4.90 -4.20
N GLY A 112 -14.10 4.82 -5.46
CA GLY A 112 -13.26 5.18 -6.61
C GLY A 112 -12.50 4.01 -7.25
N ALA A 113 -12.64 2.78 -6.74
CA ALA A 113 -12.01 1.59 -7.33
C ALA A 113 -12.36 1.39 -8.82
N GLY A 114 -13.55 1.82 -9.26
CA GLY A 114 -13.94 1.78 -10.67
C GLY A 114 -13.02 2.57 -11.61
N ARG A 115 -12.25 3.55 -11.11
CA ARG A 115 -11.22 4.24 -11.92
C ARG A 115 -9.99 3.37 -12.16
N LEU A 116 -9.63 2.51 -11.20
CA LEU A 116 -8.51 1.57 -11.34
C LEU A 116 -8.79 0.48 -12.40
N LEU A 117 -10.08 0.22 -12.65
CA LEU A 117 -10.52 -0.81 -13.60
C LEU A 117 -10.71 -0.30 -15.03
N LYS A 118 -10.69 1.02 -15.24
CA LYS A 118 -10.87 1.64 -16.55
C LYS A 118 -9.50 1.75 -17.22
N ARG A 119 -9.35 1.07 -18.36
CA ARG A 119 -8.27 1.27 -19.32
C ARG A 119 -8.61 2.42 -20.25
#